data_AF-A0A814Y6A3-F1
#
_entry.id   AF-A0A814Y6A3-F1
#
_cell.length_a   1.000
_cell.length_b   1.000
_cell.length_c   1.000
_cell.angle_alpha   90.00
_cell.angle_beta   90.00
_cell.angle_gamma   90.00
#
_symmetry.space_group_name_H-M   'P 1'
#
loop_
_entity.id
_entity.type
_entity.pdbx_description
1 polymer ?
#
loop_
_entity_poly.entity_id
_entity_poly.type
_entity_poly.pdbx_seq_one_letter_code
_entity_poly.pdbx_strand_id
1 'polypeptide(L)'
;MVPSSTTELMDTTEQTNANVDDDRLTLNNVIFAGSGHSKCVIYRQETRRGMISMPKSARLDLLIIHLMYAPNGVRCCPSHLLNNNRLLPDVEISMGNRQQLASSLSSSEMIDLVTDRLSLLHEAVTSPPLDFLDPSLNDEDYLTWTGWTKAQFDNMFDIISPYLRSSSNRNTRNALTMFWIKLKTNLSFRQIGSVFNIPGNSEDRRKRAADAFDSVRQCLIEKFVPRHLGVQHLTREDAKKQNTSFSIKVFGNNVAIIWDGTYLYMGKSSSHLINRKTYSGQK
;
A
#
# COMPACT_ATOMS: atom_id res chain seq x y z
N MET A 1 97.18 -12.92 29.42
CA MET A 1 96.66 -12.17 30.58
C MET A 1 95.27 -11.67 30.22
N VAL A 2 94.30 -11.95 31.10
CA VAL A 2 92.92 -11.42 31.28
C VAL A 2 92.64 -10.12 30.48
N PRO A 3 91.46 -9.96 29.80
CA PRO A 3 90.24 -9.62 30.54
C PRO A 3 88.89 -10.20 30.10
N SER A 4 88.01 -10.24 31.12
CA SER A 4 86.56 -10.41 31.14
C SER A 4 85.80 -9.48 30.21
N SER A 5 84.60 -9.86 29.77
CA SER A 5 83.32 -9.28 30.22
C SER A 5 82.14 -9.82 29.40
N THR A 6 81.03 -9.95 30.12
CA THR A 6 79.71 -10.51 29.82
C THR A 6 79.02 -9.87 28.62
N THR A 7 78.41 -10.67 27.74
CA THR A 7 77.52 -10.21 26.65
C THR A 7 76.10 -10.65 26.95
N GLU A 8 75.20 -9.67 27.07
CA GLU A 8 73.74 -9.82 27.19
C GLU A 8 73.13 -10.35 25.88
N LEU A 9 72.23 -11.32 26.01
CA LEU A 9 71.36 -11.81 24.94
C LEU A 9 70.19 -10.83 24.74
N MET A 10 70.17 -10.11 23.62
CA MET A 10 68.95 -9.53 23.06
C MET A 10 68.29 -10.58 22.16
N ASP A 11 67.22 -11.19 22.65
CA ASP A 11 66.34 -12.06 21.87
C ASP A 11 65.18 -11.20 21.32
N THR A 12 65.30 -10.78 20.07
CA THR A 12 64.23 -10.13 19.31
C THR A 12 63.21 -11.19 18.92
N THR A 13 62.18 -11.37 19.74
CA THR A 13 60.98 -12.10 19.35
C THR A 13 60.10 -11.19 18.51
N GLU A 14 60.13 -11.41 17.20
CA GLU A 14 59.09 -10.98 16.28
C GLU A 14 57.73 -11.54 16.74
N GLN A 15 56.91 -10.69 17.37
CA GLN A 15 55.48 -10.96 17.51
C GLN A 15 54.81 -10.73 16.16
N THR A 16 54.64 -11.83 15.42
CA THR A 16 53.71 -11.91 14.30
C THR A 16 52.30 -11.67 14.83
N ASN A 17 51.79 -10.46 14.62
CA ASN A 17 50.38 -10.12 14.77
C ASN A 17 49.58 -11.02 13.83
N ALA A 18 48.96 -12.06 14.40
CA ALA A 18 47.88 -12.78 13.75
C ALA A 18 46.72 -11.79 13.54
N ASN A 19 46.63 -11.26 12.32
CA ASN A 19 45.44 -10.57 11.84
C ASN A 19 44.37 -11.65 11.65
N VAL A 20 43.73 -12.02 12.75
CA VAL A 20 42.52 -12.85 12.73
C VAL A 20 41.46 -11.95 12.11
N ASP A 21 41.02 -12.34 10.91
CA ASP A 21 39.89 -11.75 10.19
C ASP A 21 38.73 -11.56 11.19
N ASP A 22 38.48 -10.30 11.59
CA ASP A 22 37.37 -9.96 12.46
C ASP A 22 36.11 -9.99 11.61
N ASP A 23 35.60 -11.21 11.40
CA ASP A 23 34.35 -11.55 10.67
C ASP A 23 33.10 -11.04 11.42
N ARG A 24 33.17 -9.84 12.02
CA ARG A 24 32.11 -9.21 12.77
C ARG A 24 31.43 -8.15 11.92
N LEU A 25 30.13 -8.35 11.71
CA LEU A 25 29.25 -7.37 11.09
C LEU A 25 29.17 -6.12 11.99
N THR A 26 29.83 -5.03 11.61
CA THR A 26 29.82 -3.78 12.40
C THR A 26 28.70 -2.84 11.93
N LEU A 27 27.75 -2.56 12.83
CA LEU A 27 26.62 -1.64 12.57
C LEU A 27 27.00 -0.19 12.92
N ASN A 28 28.10 0.31 12.36
CA ASN A 28 28.69 1.61 12.72
C ASN A 28 27.80 2.82 12.41
N ASN A 29 26.83 2.65 11.49
CA ASN A 29 25.92 3.71 11.06
C ASN A 29 24.55 3.66 11.75
N VAL A 30 24.35 2.73 12.71
CA VAL A 30 23.10 2.63 13.46
C VAL A 30 23.27 3.24 14.83
N ILE A 31 22.33 4.11 15.21
CA ILE A 31 22.35 4.81 16.49
C ILE A 31 21.53 4.03 17.51
N PHE A 32 22.04 3.89 18.73
CA PHE A 32 21.27 3.32 19.83
C PHE A 32 20.37 4.37 20.46
N ALA A 33 19.07 4.09 20.54
CA ALA A 33 18.11 5.03 21.08
C ALA A 33 18.25 5.21 22.61
N GLY A 34 18.86 4.25 23.30
CA GLY A 34 18.95 4.19 24.76
C GLY A 34 17.77 3.44 25.40
N SER A 35 18.02 2.81 26.56
CA SER A 35 17.03 2.11 27.37
C SER A 35 16.66 2.98 28.59
N GLY A 36 15.62 3.80 28.46
CA GLY A 36 15.16 4.68 29.54
C GLY A 36 13.64 4.63 29.70
N HIS A 37 13.18 4.47 30.94
CA HIS A 37 11.74 4.47 31.26
C HIS A 37 11.20 5.85 31.67
N SER A 38 12.06 6.80 32.02
CA SER A 38 11.67 8.14 32.52
C SER A 38 11.61 9.23 31.44
N LYS A 39 12.18 8.98 30.26
CA LYS A 39 12.28 9.96 29.17
C LYS A 39 11.67 9.43 27.89
N CYS A 40 11.10 10.32 27.08
CA CYS A 40 10.62 9.95 25.75
C CYS A 40 11.80 9.66 24.82
N VAL A 41 11.78 8.50 24.14
CA VAL A 41 12.84 8.08 23.23
C VAL A 41 13.05 9.00 22.02
N ILE A 42 12.05 9.82 21.66
CA ILE A 42 12.09 10.74 20.50
C ILE A 42 12.86 12.04 20.85
N TYR A 43 12.38 12.82 21.82
CA TYR A 43 12.97 14.14 22.17
C TYR A 43 13.82 14.14 23.45
N ARG A 44 13.91 13.01 24.18
CA ARG A 44 14.77 12.78 25.36
C ARG A 44 14.53 13.68 26.58
N GLN A 45 13.36 14.30 26.71
CA GLN A 45 12.96 15.03 27.92
C GLN A 45 11.99 14.18 28.74
N GLU A 46 11.91 14.46 30.04
CA GLU A 46 10.93 13.83 30.92
C GLU A 46 9.55 14.39 30.63
N THR A 47 8.58 13.51 30.41
CA THR A 47 7.21 13.92 30.11
C THR A 47 6.38 13.90 31.37
N ARG A 48 5.68 15.01 31.68
CA ARG A 48 4.78 15.09 32.86
C ARG A 48 3.50 14.26 32.73
N ARG A 49 3.21 13.65 31.57
CA ARG A 49 2.00 12.82 31.33
C ARG A 49 2.30 11.58 30.49
N GLY A 50 1.79 10.44 30.97
CA GLY A 50 1.30 9.31 30.18
C GLY A 50 2.15 8.81 29.00
N MET A 51 3.45 8.61 29.18
CA MET A 51 4.23 7.90 28.17
C MET A 51 3.74 6.46 28.03
N ILE A 52 3.75 5.92 26.82
CA ILE A 52 3.41 4.52 26.56
C ILE A 52 4.68 3.75 26.20
N SER A 53 4.63 2.42 26.33
CA SER A 53 5.66 1.57 25.72
C SER A 53 5.59 1.74 24.21
N MET A 54 6.72 2.02 23.58
CA MET A 54 6.75 2.23 22.14
C MET A 54 6.38 0.93 21.42
N PRO A 55 5.35 0.94 20.56
CA PRO A 55 4.96 -0.24 19.80
C PRO A 55 6.10 -0.74 18.89
N LYS A 56 6.11 -2.04 18.60
CA LYS A 56 7.11 -2.64 17.71
C LYS A 56 7.18 -1.93 16.35
N SER A 57 6.04 -1.66 15.72
CA SER A 57 5.93 -0.91 14.47
C SER A 57 6.66 0.43 14.50
N ALA A 58 6.45 1.25 15.52
CA ALA A 58 7.13 2.54 15.65
C ALA A 58 8.65 2.40 15.92
N ARG A 59 9.09 1.34 16.62
CA ARG A 59 10.52 1.06 16.80
C ARG A 59 11.19 0.65 15.47
N LEU A 60 10.46 -0.08 14.62
CA LEU A 60 10.92 -0.42 13.27
C LEU A 60 10.98 0.82 12.37
N ASP A 61 10.00 1.72 12.47
CA ASP A 61 10.02 3.00 11.75
C ASP A 61 11.25 3.83 12.10
N LEU A 62 11.59 3.92 13.39
CA LEU A 62 12.84 4.56 13.86
C LEU A 62 14.09 3.96 13.22
N LEU A 63 14.11 2.63 13.11
CA LEU A 63 15.25 1.91 12.56
C LEU A 63 15.38 2.08 11.04
N ILE A 64 14.26 2.11 10.31
CA ILE A 64 14.24 2.24 8.86
C ILE A 64 14.49 3.68 8.43
N ILE A 65 13.76 4.63 9.01
CA ILE A 65 13.72 6.02 8.55
C ILE A 65 14.92 6.81 9.10
N HIS A 66 15.29 6.56 10.36
CA HIS A 66 16.28 7.36 11.08
C HIS A 66 17.55 6.58 11.45
N LEU A 67 17.69 5.33 10.98
CA LEU A 67 18.79 4.43 11.32
C LEU A 67 19.03 4.34 12.84
N MET A 68 17.94 4.35 13.62
CA MET A 68 18.00 4.34 15.07
C MET A 68 17.34 3.08 15.65
N TYR A 69 18.12 2.25 16.35
CA TYR A 69 17.60 1.07 17.03
C TYR A 69 17.03 1.42 18.39
N ALA A 70 15.75 1.11 18.58
CA ALA A 70 15.04 1.23 19.83
C ALA A 70 14.79 -0.17 20.44
N PRO A 71 15.41 -0.50 21.60
CA PRO A 71 15.20 -1.80 22.23
C PRO A 71 13.76 -1.93 22.78
N ASN A 72 13.39 -3.16 23.15
CA ASN A 72 12.11 -3.41 23.80
C ASN A 72 11.97 -2.61 25.11
N GLY A 73 10.77 -2.12 25.40
CA GLY A 73 10.47 -1.41 26.66
C GLY A 73 10.82 0.08 26.69
N VAL A 74 11.40 0.64 25.61
CA VAL A 74 11.54 2.10 25.50
C VAL A 74 10.17 2.77 25.46
N ARG A 75 10.09 4.00 25.96
CA ARG A 75 8.83 4.74 26.05
C ARG A 75 8.79 5.93 25.10
N CYS A 76 7.61 6.22 24.58
CA CYS A 76 7.37 7.42 23.79
C CYS A 76 6.07 8.13 24.21
N CYS A 77 5.96 9.40 23.81
CA CYS A 77 4.71 10.13 23.92
C CYS A 77 3.71 9.61 22.88
N PRO A 78 2.44 9.39 23.24
CA PRO A 78 1.40 9.01 22.28
C PRO A 78 1.27 10.00 21.10
N SER A 79 1.59 11.27 21.32
CA SER A 79 1.55 12.33 20.30
C SER A 79 2.54 12.14 19.14
N HIS A 80 3.52 11.23 19.25
CA HIS A 80 4.44 10.92 18.14
C HIS A 80 3.95 9.74 17.28
N LEU A 81 2.82 9.15 17.63
CA LEU A 81 2.30 7.97 16.97
C LEU A 81 1.04 8.30 16.18
N LEU A 82 0.93 7.67 15.01
CA LEU A 82 -0.32 7.54 14.29
C LEU A 82 -1.24 6.55 15.01
N ASN A 83 -2.55 6.62 14.70
CA ASN A 83 -3.56 5.72 15.26
C ASN A 83 -3.27 4.23 15.00
N ASN A 84 -2.51 3.91 13.95
CA ASN A 84 -2.07 2.55 13.61
C ASN A 84 -0.75 2.15 14.31
N ASN A 85 -0.34 2.85 15.38
CA ASN A 85 0.88 2.59 16.15
C ASN A 85 2.20 2.76 15.37
N ARG A 86 2.18 3.45 14.22
CA ARG A 86 3.38 3.85 13.47
C ARG A 86 3.88 5.22 13.90
N LEU A 87 5.13 5.50 13.59
CA LEU A 87 5.74 6.80 13.84
C LEU A 87 5.13 7.86 12.91
N LEU A 88 4.90 9.07 13.42
CA LEU A 88 4.52 10.21 12.56
C LEU A 88 5.64 10.50 11.55
N PRO A 89 5.33 10.70 10.25
CA PRO A 89 6.34 10.93 9.21
C PRO A 89 7.24 12.14 9.48
N ASP A 90 6.68 13.22 10.01
CA ASP A 90 7.37 14.49 10.23
C ASP A 90 7.89 14.68 11.65
N VAL A 91 8.07 13.57 12.40
CA VAL A 91 8.53 13.67 13.78
C VAL A 91 10.00 14.10 13.84
N GLU A 92 10.28 15.18 14.56
CA GLU A 92 11.67 15.61 14.80
C GLU A 92 12.29 14.78 15.93
N ILE A 93 13.38 14.07 15.60
CA ILE A 93 14.09 13.23 16.55
C ILE A 93 15.31 13.98 17.07
N SER A 94 15.42 14.04 18.40
CA SER A 94 16.63 14.58 19.03
C SER A 94 17.76 13.56 18.89
N MET A 95 18.73 13.85 18.01
CA MET A 95 19.88 12.96 17.75
C MET A 95 21.06 13.20 18.69
N GLY A 96 21.06 14.31 19.42
CA GLY A 96 22.17 14.69 20.31
C GLY A 96 22.45 13.67 21.41
N ASN A 97 23.74 13.47 21.71
CA ASN A 97 24.25 12.63 22.82
C ASN A 97 23.78 11.16 22.78
N ARG A 98 23.56 10.59 21.60
CA ARG A 98 23.25 9.16 21.44
C ARG A 98 24.52 8.38 21.13
N GLN A 99 24.56 7.12 21.60
CA GLN A 99 25.70 6.23 21.40
C GLN A 99 25.54 5.44 20.09
N GLN A 100 26.67 5.00 19.52
CA GLN A 100 26.65 4.07 18.40
C GLN A 100 26.27 2.67 18.88
N LEU A 101 25.44 1.99 18.08
CA LEU A 101 24.91 0.67 18.39
C LEU A 101 25.98 -0.40 18.61
N ALA A 102 27.10 -0.30 17.89
CA ALA A 102 28.22 -1.24 17.93
C ALA A 102 28.80 -1.46 19.35
N SER A 103 28.60 -0.49 20.25
CA SER A 103 29.13 -0.54 21.62
C SER A 103 28.13 -1.05 22.68
N SER A 104 26.89 -1.41 22.31
CA SER A 104 25.79 -1.46 23.28
C SER A 104 24.87 -2.68 23.24
N LEU A 105 24.98 -3.58 22.25
CA LEU A 105 24.04 -4.71 22.13
C LEU A 105 24.57 -6.02 22.73
N SER A 106 23.71 -6.71 23.45
CA SER A 106 23.87 -8.14 23.76
C SER A 106 23.61 -9.02 22.54
N SER A 107 24.09 -10.28 22.58
CA SER A 107 23.85 -11.25 21.51
C SER A 107 22.37 -11.49 21.22
N SER A 108 21.50 -11.47 22.24
CA SER A 108 20.06 -11.62 22.06
C SER A 108 19.42 -10.43 21.36
N GLU A 109 19.82 -9.20 21.70
CA GLU A 109 19.27 -8.00 21.05
C GLU A 109 19.73 -7.87 19.60
N MET A 110 20.94 -8.36 19.29
CA MET A 110 21.43 -8.47 17.92
C MET A 110 20.61 -9.48 17.10
N ILE A 111 20.27 -10.64 17.68
CA ILE A 111 19.39 -11.63 17.02
C ILE A 111 18.02 -11.00 16.76
N ASP A 112 17.41 -10.36 17.76
CA ASP A 112 16.11 -9.69 17.61
C ASP A 112 16.14 -8.64 16.50
N LEU A 113 17.20 -7.81 16.45
CA LEU A 113 17.39 -6.81 15.40
C LEU A 113 17.46 -7.43 14.00
N VAL A 114 18.26 -8.50 13.85
CA VAL A 114 18.41 -9.20 12.57
C VAL A 114 17.09 -9.85 12.17
N THR A 115 16.40 -10.53 13.09
CA THR A 115 15.09 -11.15 12.83
C THR A 115 14.03 -10.12 12.46
N ASP A 116 13.99 -8.97 13.13
CA ASP A 116 13.07 -7.88 12.82
C ASP A 116 13.36 -7.28 11.44
N ARG A 117 14.63 -7.08 11.08
CA ARG A 117 15.05 -6.63 9.74
C ARG A 117 14.68 -7.64 8.66
N LEU A 118 14.93 -8.93 8.87
CA LEU A 118 14.57 -9.97 7.92
C LEU A 118 13.06 -10.06 7.71
N SER A 119 12.28 -9.87 8.78
CA SER A 119 10.82 -9.84 8.71
C SER A 119 10.33 -8.65 7.88
N LEU A 120 10.90 -7.46 8.10
CA LEU A 120 10.59 -6.26 7.31
C LEU A 120 10.98 -6.40 5.83
N LEU A 121 12.14 -6.98 5.55
CA LEU A 121 12.58 -7.25 4.18
C LEU A 121 11.65 -8.26 3.49
N HIS A 122 11.24 -9.29 4.22
CA HIS A 122 10.28 -10.26 3.72
C HIS A 122 8.93 -9.59 3.42
N GLU A 123 8.44 -8.76 4.32
CA GLU A 123 7.21 -7.97 4.11
C GLU A 123 7.35 -7.03 2.90
N ALA A 124 8.46 -6.28 2.77
CA ALA A 124 8.67 -5.40 1.63
C ALA A 124 8.74 -6.13 0.28
N VAL A 125 9.25 -7.36 0.25
CA VAL A 125 9.32 -8.19 -0.96
C VAL A 125 7.99 -8.89 -1.27
N THR A 126 7.20 -9.22 -0.25
CA THR A 126 5.94 -9.96 -0.41
C THR A 126 4.72 -9.07 -0.53
N SER A 127 4.76 -7.86 0.04
CA SER A 127 3.66 -6.90 -0.03
C SER A 127 3.46 -6.39 -1.46
N PRO A 128 2.21 -6.21 -1.88
CA PRO A 128 1.93 -5.68 -3.19
C PRO A 128 2.40 -4.22 -3.27
N PRO A 129 2.97 -3.78 -4.41
CA PRO A 129 3.27 -2.37 -4.65
C PRO A 129 2.09 -1.42 -4.42
N LEU A 130 0.86 -1.92 -4.55
CA LEU A 130 -0.36 -1.19 -4.28
C LEU A 130 -1.33 -2.08 -3.49
N ASP A 131 -1.67 -1.66 -2.26
CA ASP A 131 -2.67 -2.34 -1.41
C ASP A 131 -3.75 -1.37 -0.96
N PHE A 132 -5.00 -1.58 -1.40
CA PHE A 132 -6.12 -0.72 -0.98
C PHE A 132 -6.64 -1.05 0.43
N LEU A 133 -6.01 -2.01 1.11
CA LEU A 133 -6.14 -2.23 2.55
C LEU A 133 -5.23 -1.34 3.38
N ASP A 134 -4.21 -0.72 2.77
CA ASP A 134 -3.31 0.17 3.50
C ASP A 134 -4.08 1.44 3.96
N PRO A 135 -4.21 1.66 5.28
CA PRO A 135 -4.90 2.84 5.79
C PRO A 135 -4.19 4.15 5.46
N SER A 136 -2.90 4.10 5.08
CA SER A 136 -2.10 5.28 4.74
C SER A 136 -2.50 5.93 3.42
N LEU A 137 -3.18 5.19 2.53
CA LEU A 137 -3.65 5.73 1.25
C LEU A 137 -4.70 6.83 1.46
N ASN A 138 -4.45 7.97 0.83
CA ASN A 138 -5.26 9.18 0.91
C ASN A 138 -6.18 9.34 -0.32
N ASP A 139 -6.98 10.42 -0.35
CA ASP A 139 -7.92 10.67 -1.45
C ASP A 139 -7.23 10.86 -2.81
N GLU A 140 -6.04 11.46 -2.87
CA GLU A 140 -5.28 11.63 -4.10
C GLU A 140 -4.80 10.29 -4.66
N ASP A 141 -4.42 9.34 -3.80
CA ASP A 141 -4.06 7.98 -4.22
C ASP A 141 -5.27 7.26 -4.84
N TYR A 142 -6.42 7.35 -4.19
CA TYR A 142 -7.67 6.75 -4.68
C TYR A 142 -8.08 7.39 -6.01
N LEU A 143 -8.04 8.72 -6.10
CA LEU A 143 -8.36 9.46 -7.32
C LEU A 143 -7.40 9.07 -8.43
N THR A 144 -6.08 9.02 -8.18
CA THR A 144 -5.07 8.67 -9.18
C THR A 144 -5.34 7.31 -9.81
N TRP A 145 -5.56 6.28 -8.99
CA TRP A 145 -5.66 4.90 -9.48
C TRP A 145 -7.05 4.50 -9.94
N THR A 146 -8.10 4.97 -9.25
CA THR A 146 -9.48 4.53 -9.51
C THR A 146 -10.33 5.60 -10.17
N GLY A 147 -9.99 6.88 -9.99
CA GLY A 147 -10.79 8.03 -10.42
C GLY A 147 -11.86 8.44 -9.42
N TRP A 148 -11.88 7.80 -8.25
CA TRP A 148 -12.87 8.02 -7.20
C TRP A 148 -12.18 8.56 -5.97
N THR A 149 -12.86 9.39 -5.18
CA THR A 149 -12.43 9.67 -3.80
C THR A 149 -12.56 8.41 -2.94
N LYS A 150 -11.88 8.36 -1.79
CA LYS A 150 -11.96 7.23 -0.86
C LYS A 150 -13.39 6.99 -0.39
N ALA A 151 -14.12 8.05 -0.06
CA ALA A 151 -15.51 7.96 0.37
C ALA A 151 -16.45 7.39 -0.72
N GLN A 152 -16.28 7.81 -1.98
CA GLN A 152 -17.07 7.26 -3.09
C GLN A 152 -16.73 5.78 -3.32
N PHE A 153 -15.45 5.42 -3.25
CA PHE A 153 -15.00 4.05 -3.40
C PHE A 153 -15.58 3.16 -2.31
N ASP A 154 -15.54 3.63 -1.05
CA ASP A 154 -16.11 2.93 0.10
C ASP A 154 -17.62 2.71 -0.06
N ASN A 155 -18.35 3.73 -0.50
CA ASN A 155 -19.78 3.59 -0.78
C ASN A 155 -20.07 2.49 -1.82
N MET A 156 -19.32 2.46 -2.92
CA MET A 156 -19.46 1.40 -3.93
C MET A 156 -19.07 0.03 -3.37
N PHE A 157 -17.99 -0.03 -2.59
CA PHE A 157 -17.53 -1.25 -1.95
C PHE A 157 -18.58 -1.82 -1.00
N ASP A 158 -19.23 -0.99 -0.19
CA ASP A 158 -20.28 -1.40 0.74
C ASP A 158 -21.49 -1.99 0.01
N ILE A 159 -21.83 -1.47 -1.18
CA ILE A 159 -22.94 -1.98 -1.99
C ILE A 159 -22.64 -3.38 -2.54
N ILE A 160 -21.40 -3.65 -2.99
CA ILE A 160 -21.08 -4.87 -3.73
C ILE A 160 -20.38 -5.95 -2.89
N SER A 161 -19.66 -5.56 -1.83
CA SER A 161 -18.84 -6.47 -1.03
C SER A 161 -19.61 -7.66 -0.44
N PRO A 162 -20.89 -7.55 -0.02
CA PRO A 162 -21.65 -8.71 0.48
C PRO A 162 -21.88 -9.79 -0.58
N TYR A 163 -21.73 -9.46 -1.86
CA TYR A 163 -21.98 -10.35 -2.99
C TYR A 163 -20.69 -10.87 -3.63
N LEU A 164 -19.53 -10.32 -3.26
CA LEU A 164 -18.22 -10.78 -3.73
C LEU A 164 -17.68 -11.87 -2.83
N ARG A 165 -17.29 -13.01 -3.41
CA ARG A 165 -16.61 -14.07 -2.65
C ARG A 165 -15.18 -13.64 -2.30
N SER A 166 -14.82 -13.69 -1.02
CA SER A 166 -13.42 -13.68 -0.60
C SER A 166 -12.83 -15.08 -0.76
N SER A 167 -11.54 -15.18 -1.07
CA SER A 167 -10.78 -16.43 -0.97
C SER A 167 -9.47 -16.15 -0.24
N SER A 168 -8.76 -17.21 0.18
CA SER A 168 -7.46 -17.08 0.85
C SER A 168 -6.44 -16.24 0.06
N ASN A 169 -6.60 -16.17 -1.27
CA ASN A 169 -5.71 -15.46 -2.18
C ASN A 169 -6.36 -14.21 -2.81
N ARG A 170 -7.57 -13.82 -2.39
CA ARG A 170 -8.33 -12.72 -3.00
C ARG A 170 -9.05 -11.88 -1.96
N ASN A 171 -8.55 -10.66 -1.78
CA ASN A 171 -9.25 -9.63 -1.05
C ASN A 171 -10.30 -8.96 -1.95
N THR A 172 -11.53 -8.81 -1.47
CA THR A 172 -12.66 -8.25 -2.23
C THR A 172 -12.47 -6.76 -2.55
N ARG A 173 -11.82 -6.01 -1.66
CA ARG A 173 -11.50 -4.59 -1.86
C ARG A 173 -10.50 -4.44 -2.99
N ASN A 174 -9.41 -5.21 -2.96
CA ASN A 174 -8.42 -5.21 -4.04
C ASN A 174 -9.03 -5.70 -5.37
N ALA A 175 -9.96 -6.66 -5.36
CA ALA A 175 -10.67 -7.05 -6.58
C ALA A 175 -11.47 -5.90 -7.20
N LEU A 176 -12.21 -5.13 -6.37
CA LEU A 176 -12.90 -3.92 -6.83
C LEU A 176 -11.91 -2.87 -7.34
N THR A 177 -10.80 -2.67 -6.65
CA THR A 177 -9.74 -1.75 -7.09
C THR A 177 -9.19 -2.14 -8.46
N MET A 178 -8.87 -3.43 -8.67
CA MET A 178 -8.37 -3.93 -9.96
C MET A 178 -9.36 -3.66 -11.10
N PHE A 179 -10.67 -3.77 -10.82
CA PHE A 179 -11.71 -3.45 -11.78
C PHE A 179 -11.65 -1.96 -12.20
N TRP A 180 -11.63 -1.04 -11.23
CA TRP A 180 -11.58 0.39 -11.53
C TRP A 180 -10.25 0.83 -12.16
N ILE A 181 -9.11 0.31 -11.70
CA ILE A 181 -7.81 0.56 -12.31
C ILE A 181 -7.83 0.13 -13.78
N LYS A 182 -8.38 -1.04 -14.10
CA LYS A 182 -8.48 -1.50 -15.50
C LYS A 182 -9.26 -0.52 -16.36
N LEU A 183 -10.41 -0.04 -15.88
CA LEU A 183 -11.26 0.90 -16.60
C LEU A 183 -10.61 2.27 -16.75
N LYS A 184 -9.95 2.78 -15.70
CA LYS A 184 -9.33 4.10 -15.70
C LYS A 184 -8.04 4.17 -16.52
N THR A 185 -7.16 3.18 -16.37
CA THR A 185 -5.77 3.25 -16.86
C THR A 185 -5.53 2.44 -18.13
N ASN A 186 -6.46 1.56 -18.51
CA ASN A 186 -6.33 0.59 -19.59
C ASN A 186 -5.10 -0.35 -19.49
N LEU A 187 -4.51 -0.51 -18.30
CA LEU A 187 -3.42 -1.45 -18.08
C LEU A 187 -3.81 -2.90 -18.46
N SER A 188 -2.86 -3.70 -18.92
CA SER A 188 -3.08 -5.12 -19.18
C SER A 188 -3.29 -5.89 -17.87
N PHE A 189 -4.00 -7.02 -17.91
CA PHE A 189 -4.18 -7.86 -16.73
C PHE A 189 -2.85 -8.38 -16.14
N ARG A 190 -1.80 -8.53 -16.96
CA ARG A 190 -0.44 -8.84 -16.46
C ARG A 190 0.12 -7.72 -15.60
N GLN A 191 0.01 -6.48 -16.08
CA GLN A 191 0.51 -5.30 -15.35
C GLN A 191 -0.26 -5.12 -14.04
N ILE A 192 -1.60 -5.21 -14.09
CA ILE A 192 -2.43 -5.13 -12.89
C ILE A 192 -2.04 -6.24 -11.91
N GLY A 193 -1.95 -7.50 -12.35
CA GLY A 193 -1.52 -8.58 -11.47
C GLY A 193 -0.10 -8.40 -10.91
N SER A 194 0.76 -7.62 -11.56
CA SER A 194 2.10 -7.31 -11.06
C SER A 194 2.05 -6.24 -9.96
N VAL A 195 1.22 -5.21 -10.15
CA VAL A 195 1.00 -4.13 -9.18
C VAL A 195 0.38 -4.66 -7.88
N PHE A 196 -0.48 -5.67 -7.98
CA PHE A 196 -1.09 -6.34 -6.82
C PHE A 196 -0.30 -7.58 -6.34
N ASN A 197 0.93 -7.77 -6.83
CA ASN A 197 1.80 -8.91 -6.52
C ASN A 197 1.08 -10.27 -6.50
N ILE A 198 0.23 -10.53 -7.49
CA ILE A 198 -0.51 -11.79 -7.56
C ILE A 198 0.51 -12.94 -7.79
N PRO A 199 0.47 -13.99 -6.95
CA PRO A 199 1.43 -15.07 -7.01
C PRO A 199 1.26 -15.91 -8.27
N GLY A 200 2.30 -16.67 -8.62
CA GLY A 200 2.32 -17.55 -9.79
C GLY A 200 3.08 -16.95 -10.98
N ASN A 201 3.14 -17.71 -12.07
CA ASN A 201 3.81 -17.26 -13.28
C ASN A 201 3.01 -16.15 -14.00
N SER A 202 3.57 -15.61 -15.09
CA SER A 202 2.96 -14.52 -15.86
C SER A 202 1.53 -14.83 -16.35
N GLU A 203 1.22 -16.08 -16.72
CA GLU A 203 -0.12 -16.48 -17.14
C GLU A 203 -1.08 -16.64 -15.96
N ASP A 204 -0.64 -17.24 -14.85
CA ASP A 204 -1.46 -17.38 -13.64
C ASP A 204 -1.89 -16.02 -13.11
N ARG A 205 -0.93 -15.10 -13.03
CA ARG A 205 -1.14 -13.71 -12.63
C ARG A 205 -2.16 -13.01 -13.52
N ARG A 206 -2.01 -13.12 -14.84
CA ARG A 206 -2.93 -12.55 -15.83
C ARG A 206 -4.34 -13.11 -15.67
N LYS A 207 -4.48 -14.44 -15.56
CA LYS A 207 -5.78 -15.12 -15.42
C LYS A 207 -6.49 -14.69 -14.15
N ARG A 208 -5.81 -14.75 -12.99
CA ARG A 208 -6.40 -14.35 -11.71
C ARG A 208 -6.85 -12.88 -11.68
N ALA A 209 -6.08 -11.99 -12.32
CA ALA A 209 -6.48 -10.59 -12.45
C ALA A 209 -7.72 -10.41 -13.35
N ALA A 210 -7.81 -11.17 -14.44
CA ALA A 210 -9.00 -11.20 -15.29
C ALA A 210 -10.21 -11.77 -14.55
N ASP A 211 -10.05 -12.87 -13.81
CA ASP A 211 -11.12 -13.50 -13.02
C ASP A 211 -11.65 -12.55 -11.93
N ALA A 212 -10.76 -11.78 -11.30
CA ALA A 212 -11.16 -10.74 -10.35
C ALA A 212 -12.00 -9.64 -11.02
N PHE A 213 -11.55 -9.15 -12.19
CA PHE A 213 -12.28 -8.17 -12.98
C PHE A 213 -13.67 -8.68 -13.39
N ASP A 214 -13.75 -9.89 -13.94
CA ASP A 214 -15.01 -10.47 -14.41
C ASP A 214 -15.97 -10.76 -13.26
N SER A 215 -15.45 -11.19 -12.10
CA SER A 215 -16.24 -11.38 -10.88
C SER A 215 -16.89 -10.08 -10.41
N VAL A 216 -16.18 -8.96 -10.46
CA VAL A 216 -16.73 -7.65 -10.09
C VAL A 216 -17.74 -7.18 -11.14
N ARG A 217 -17.40 -7.31 -12.42
CA ARG A 217 -18.29 -6.96 -13.54
C ARG A 217 -19.63 -7.67 -13.43
N GLN A 218 -19.61 -8.98 -13.22
CA GLN A 218 -20.83 -9.77 -13.11
C GLN A 218 -21.66 -9.37 -11.89
N CYS A 219 -21.00 -9.14 -10.75
CA CYS A 219 -21.66 -8.65 -9.54
C CYS A 219 -22.34 -7.29 -9.76
N LEU A 220 -21.69 -6.36 -10.46
CA LEU A 220 -22.28 -5.06 -10.79
C LEU A 220 -23.52 -5.23 -11.68
N ILE A 221 -23.45 -6.06 -12.72
CA ILE A 221 -24.58 -6.32 -13.63
C ILE A 221 -25.77 -6.94 -12.87
N GLU A 222 -25.51 -7.86 -11.95
CA GLU A 222 -26.58 -8.58 -11.26
C GLU A 222 -27.17 -7.83 -10.05
N LYS A 223 -26.34 -7.09 -9.32
CA LYS A 223 -26.69 -6.54 -8.00
C LYS A 223 -26.79 -5.02 -7.97
N PHE A 224 -25.95 -4.33 -8.75
CA PHE A 224 -25.93 -2.88 -8.79
C PHE A 224 -26.87 -2.32 -9.86
N VAL A 225 -26.71 -2.77 -11.11
CA VAL A 225 -27.45 -2.23 -12.26
C VAL A 225 -28.97 -2.28 -12.03
N PRO A 226 -29.61 -3.39 -11.64
CA PRO A 226 -31.07 -3.44 -11.50
C PRO A 226 -31.62 -2.46 -10.45
N ARG A 227 -30.82 -2.11 -9.45
CA ARG A 227 -31.22 -1.28 -8.30
C ARG A 227 -30.88 0.20 -8.46
N HIS A 228 -29.93 0.54 -9.33
CA HIS A 228 -29.40 1.90 -9.40
C HIS A 228 -29.33 2.48 -10.82
N LEU A 229 -29.34 1.66 -11.88
CA LEU A 229 -29.17 2.12 -13.26
C LEU A 229 -30.23 1.57 -14.23
N GLY A 230 -30.79 0.40 -13.96
CA GLY A 230 -31.77 -0.27 -14.80
C GLY A 230 -33.18 0.25 -14.55
N VAL A 231 -34.07 0.16 -15.54
CA VAL A 231 -35.45 0.70 -15.45
C VAL A 231 -36.27 0.15 -14.27
N GLN A 232 -35.84 -0.96 -13.66
CA GLN A 232 -36.53 -1.60 -12.54
C GLN A 232 -36.50 -0.79 -11.24
N HIS A 233 -35.55 0.13 -11.07
CA HIS A 233 -35.47 0.97 -9.86
C HIS A 233 -36.34 2.23 -9.92
N LEU A 234 -36.89 2.57 -11.10
CA LEU A 234 -37.70 3.76 -11.30
C LEU A 234 -39.18 3.38 -11.37
N THR A 235 -39.99 3.99 -10.50
CA THR A 235 -41.44 3.89 -10.65
C THR A 235 -41.91 4.73 -11.84
N ARG A 236 -43.08 4.41 -12.40
CA ARG A 236 -43.69 5.22 -13.48
C ARG A 236 -43.88 6.68 -13.05
N GLU A 237 -44.24 6.93 -11.80
CA GLU A 237 -44.46 8.28 -11.29
C GLU A 237 -43.14 9.04 -11.12
N ASP A 238 -42.08 8.38 -10.64
CA ASP A 238 -40.75 9.00 -10.56
C ASP A 238 -40.18 9.31 -11.95
N ALA A 239 -40.42 8.44 -12.94
CA ALA A 239 -40.04 8.69 -14.31
C ALA A 239 -40.79 9.90 -14.91
N LYS A 240 -42.09 10.06 -14.64
CA LYS A 240 -42.86 11.23 -15.09
C LYS A 240 -42.38 12.53 -14.46
N LYS A 241 -41.91 12.52 -13.20
CA LYS A 241 -41.34 13.72 -12.55
C LYS A 241 -40.10 14.23 -13.28
N GLN A 242 -39.40 13.38 -14.02
CA GLN A 242 -38.23 13.75 -14.82
C GLN A 242 -38.60 14.26 -16.23
N ASN A 243 -39.89 14.29 -16.60
CA ASN A 243 -40.31 14.86 -17.88
C ASN A 243 -40.01 16.36 -17.93
N THR A 244 -39.43 16.82 -19.03
CA THR A 244 -39.26 18.24 -19.31
C THR A 244 -40.58 18.85 -19.76
N SER A 245 -40.69 20.17 -19.68
CA SER A 245 -41.86 20.91 -20.19
C SER A 245 -42.13 20.63 -21.68
N PHE A 246 -41.09 20.36 -22.46
CA PHE A 246 -41.21 19.94 -23.86
C PHE A 246 -41.82 18.54 -24.00
N SER A 247 -41.31 17.53 -23.27
CA SER A 247 -41.84 16.17 -23.39
C SER A 247 -43.30 16.08 -22.92
N ILE A 248 -43.71 16.87 -21.93
CA ILE A 248 -45.11 16.97 -21.52
C ILE A 248 -45.98 17.56 -22.64
N LYS A 249 -45.52 18.59 -23.34
CA LYS A 249 -46.28 19.19 -24.45
C LYS A 249 -46.45 18.23 -25.63
N VAL A 250 -45.43 17.44 -25.95
CA VAL A 250 -45.45 16.55 -27.12
C VAL A 250 -46.13 15.21 -26.82
N PHE A 251 -45.85 14.62 -25.67
CA PHE A 251 -46.28 13.25 -25.32
C PHE A 251 -47.35 13.19 -24.21
N GLY A 252 -47.76 14.34 -23.69
CA GLY A 252 -48.74 14.45 -22.62
C GLY A 252 -48.20 13.96 -21.26
N ASN A 253 -49.07 13.35 -20.46
CA ASN A 253 -48.72 12.80 -19.15
C ASN A 253 -48.11 11.38 -19.22
N ASN A 254 -47.55 10.99 -20.36
CA ASN A 254 -46.87 9.72 -20.52
C ASN A 254 -45.39 9.83 -20.12
N VAL A 255 -44.78 8.71 -19.74
CA VAL A 255 -43.33 8.66 -19.55
C VAL A 255 -42.66 8.85 -20.90
N ALA A 256 -41.77 9.83 -21.01
CA ALA A 256 -40.93 10.00 -22.18
C ALA A 256 -39.54 9.40 -21.91
N ILE A 257 -39.08 8.52 -22.81
CA ILE A 257 -37.76 7.91 -22.74
C ILE A 257 -36.94 8.34 -23.96
N ILE A 258 -35.72 8.81 -23.73
CA ILE A 258 -34.77 9.16 -24.79
C ILE A 258 -33.77 8.03 -24.89
N TRP A 259 -33.71 7.42 -26.07
CA TRP A 259 -32.70 6.42 -26.39
C TRP A 259 -31.60 7.13 -27.18
N ASP A 260 -30.48 7.42 -26.52
CA ASP A 260 -29.29 7.88 -27.21
C ASP A 260 -28.71 6.70 -28.01
N GLY A 261 -28.72 6.85 -29.33
CA GLY A 261 -28.31 5.84 -30.29
C GLY A 261 -26.82 5.81 -30.59
N THR A 262 -26.01 6.64 -29.94
CA THR A 262 -24.56 6.77 -30.22
C THR A 262 -23.81 5.42 -30.21
N TYR A 263 -24.28 4.44 -29.44
CA TYR A 263 -23.68 3.10 -29.38
C TYR A 263 -24.60 1.96 -29.85
N LEU A 264 -25.73 2.29 -30.50
CA LEU A 264 -26.53 1.27 -31.17
C LEU A 264 -25.77 0.77 -32.39
N TYR A 265 -25.30 -0.47 -32.30
CA TYR A 265 -24.65 -1.15 -33.41
C TYR A 265 -25.69 -1.53 -34.47
N MET A 266 -26.08 -0.56 -35.29
CA MET A 266 -26.86 -0.86 -36.49
C MET A 266 -25.93 -1.56 -37.47
N GLY A 267 -26.24 -2.82 -37.80
CA GLY A 267 -25.51 -3.55 -38.83
C GLY A 267 -25.44 -2.71 -40.09
N LYS A 268 -24.22 -2.45 -40.57
CA LYS A 268 -24.04 -1.71 -41.83
C LYS A 268 -24.79 -2.44 -42.93
N SER A 269 -25.53 -1.70 -43.75
CA SER A 269 -26.21 -2.29 -44.91
C SER A 269 -25.18 -3.03 -45.76
N SER A 270 -25.51 -4.22 -46.25
CA SER A 270 -24.69 -4.93 -47.24
C SER A 270 -24.67 -4.21 -48.59
N SER A 271 -25.58 -3.24 -48.81
CA SER A 271 -25.62 -2.41 -50.00
C SER A 271 -24.63 -1.24 -49.90
N HIS A 272 -23.54 -1.34 -50.66
CA HIS A 272 -22.54 -0.29 -50.80
C HIS A 272 -23.15 1.04 -51.28
N LEU A 273 -24.20 0.97 -52.12
CA LEU A 273 -24.88 2.14 -52.67
C LEU A 273 -25.65 2.91 -51.59
N ILE A 274 -26.33 2.19 -50.68
CA ILE A 274 -27.08 2.80 -49.58
C ILE A 274 -26.10 3.43 -48.59
N ASN A 275 -25.02 2.73 -48.22
CA ASN A 275 -24.02 3.26 -47.30
C ASN A 275 -23.37 4.56 -47.78
N ARG A 276 -23.11 4.72 -49.09
CA ARG A 276 -22.60 6.00 -49.65
C ARG A 276 -23.64 7.11 -49.64
N LYS A 277 -24.92 6.78 -49.85
CA LYS A 277 -26.01 7.78 -49.87
C LYS A 277 -26.41 8.24 -48.47
N THR A 278 -26.31 7.38 -47.47
CA THR A 278 -26.69 7.68 -46.08
C THR A 278 -25.50 8.11 -45.22
N TYR A 279 -24.30 8.19 -45.79
CA TYR A 279 -23.13 8.69 -45.08
C TYR A 279 -23.29 10.18 -44.79
N SER A 280 -23.45 10.53 -43.51
CA SER A 280 -23.32 11.91 -43.04
C SER A 280 -21.95 12.07 -42.41
N GLY A 281 -21.16 13.06 -42.86
CA GLY A 281 -19.80 13.30 -42.38
C GLY A 281 -19.70 13.86 -40.97
N GLN A 282 -20.80 13.91 -40.21
CA GLN A 282 -20.80 14.27 -38.81
C GLN A 282 -20.59 12.99 -37.97
N LYS A 283 -19.52 13.02 -37.18
CA LYS A 283 -19.27 12.08 -36.09
C LYS A 283 -19.81 12.66 -34.80
#